data_AF-A0A7C2Q9D5-F1
#
_entry.id   AF-A0A7C2Q9D5-F1
#
_cell.length_a   1.000
_cell.length_b   1.000
_cell.length_c   1.000
_cell.angle_alpha   90.00
_cell.angle_beta   90.00
_cell.angle_gamma   90.00
#
_symmetry.space_group_name_H-M   'P 1'
#
loop_
_entity.id
_entity.type
_entity.pdbx_description
1 polymer ?
#
loop_
_entity_poly.entity_id
_entity_poly.type
_entity_poly.pdbx_seq_one_letter_code
_entity_poly.pdbx_strand_id
1 'polypeptide(L)'
;MEIDACGVLVRGAECIVFEAGGLRYFLSDYGGYQVGDSVRVVGFVNPDCLTICQDVDACISGATVYDPDVLPCGTPLPDFPGDLCTAAAGALASAIAAGLYFTRRRQV
;
A
#
# COMPACT_ATOMS: atom_id res chain seq x y z
N MET A 1 15.19 -4.66 9.09
CA MET A 1 15.69 -4.50 7.71
C MET A 1 14.51 -4.09 6.84
N GLU A 2 14.63 -3.07 5.99
CA GLU A 2 13.54 -2.69 5.09
C GLU A 2 13.48 -3.64 3.89
N ILE A 3 12.29 -3.94 3.41
CA ILE A 3 12.04 -4.70 2.18
C ILE A 3 11.10 -3.90 1.28
N ASP A 4 11.38 -3.95 -0.02
CA ASP A 4 10.51 -3.52 -1.10
C ASP A 4 10.65 -4.56 -2.21
N ALA A 5 9.67 -5.47 -2.29
CA ALA A 5 9.77 -6.63 -3.14
C ALA A 5 8.43 -6.98 -3.79
N CYS A 6 8.52 -7.55 -5.01
CA CYS A 6 7.39 -8.16 -5.70
C CYS A 6 7.43 -9.66 -5.48
N GLY A 7 6.26 -10.24 -5.33
CA GLY A 7 6.10 -11.66 -5.15
C GLY A 7 4.64 -12.06 -5.30
N VAL A 8 4.33 -13.25 -4.80
CA VAL A 8 2.99 -13.82 -4.87
C VAL A 8 2.52 -14.26 -3.49
N LEU A 9 1.23 -14.11 -3.22
CA LEU A 9 0.61 -14.69 -2.04
C LEU A 9 0.33 -16.16 -2.31
N VAL A 10 0.96 -17.06 -1.56
CA VAL A 10 0.77 -18.51 -1.70
C VAL A 10 0.16 -19.08 -0.42
N ARG A 11 -0.55 -20.20 -0.56
CA ARG A 11 -1.07 -20.93 0.60
C ARG A 11 0.06 -21.78 1.19
N GLY A 12 0.54 -21.40 2.37
CA GLY A 12 1.38 -22.24 3.22
C GLY A 12 0.56 -23.33 3.91
N ALA A 13 1.20 -24.08 4.82
CA ALA A 13 0.53 -25.16 5.54
C ALA A 13 -0.67 -24.67 6.36
N GLU A 14 -0.52 -23.55 7.05
CA GLU A 14 -1.55 -23.00 7.95
C GLU A 14 -1.97 -21.57 7.59
N CYS A 15 -1.08 -20.81 6.94
CA CYS A 15 -1.27 -19.39 6.67
C CYS A 15 -1.03 -19.04 5.20
N ILE A 16 -1.52 -17.88 4.79
CA ILE A 16 -1.12 -17.25 3.53
C ILE A 16 0.29 -16.67 3.75
N VAL A 17 1.21 -16.90 2.82
CA VAL A 17 2.59 -16.41 2.92
C VAL A 17 2.94 -15.66 1.65
N PHE A 18 3.77 -14.64 1.79
CA PHE A 18 4.31 -13.89 0.67
C PHE A 18 5.62 -14.52 0.22
N GLU A 19 5.66 -15.04 -1.00
CA GLU A 19 6.86 -15.65 -1.57
C GLU A 19 7.53 -14.66 -2.52
N ALA A 20 8.76 -14.25 -2.18
CA ALA A 20 9.55 -13.29 -2.95
C ALA A 20 11.03 -13.57 -2.82
N GLY A 21 11.77 -13.50 -3.94
CA GLY A 21 13.22 -13.71 -3.95
C GLY A 21 13.67 -15.08 -3.44
N GLY A 22 12.80 -16.09 -3.47
CA GLY A 22 13.06 -17.45 -2.97
C GLY A 22 12.88 -17.62 -1.46
N LEU A 23 12.37 -16.61 -0.76
CA LEU A 23 12.05 -16.65 0.67
C LEU A 23 10.55 -16.49 0.90
N ARG A 24 10.07 -16.96 2.04
CA ARG A 24 8.68 -16.91 2.46
C ARG A 24 8.51 -16.03 3.68
N TYR A 25 7.60 -15.09 3.57
CA TYR A 25 7.35 -14.10 4.59
C TYR A 25 5.92 -14.18 5.12
N PHE A 26 5.79 -14.09 6.44
CA PHE A 26 4.48 -13.86 7.06
C PHE A 26 4.12 -12.38 7.07
N LEU A 27 2.87 -12.07 6.75
CA LEU A 27 2.30 -10.73 6.81
C LEU A 27 1.14 -10.75 7.81
N SER A 28 1.05 -9.74 8.67
CA SER A 28 -0.10 -9.59 9.58
C SER A 28 -1.36 -9.09 8.87
N ASP A 29 -1.19 -8.38 7.75
CA ASP A 29 -2.26 -7.83 6.94
C ASP A 29 -1.89 -7.96 5.45
N TYR A 30 -2.81 -8.51 4.67
CA TYR A 30 -2.70 -8.67 3.22
C TYR A 30 -3.59 -7.68 2.49
N GLY A 31 -4.29 -6.78 3.19
CA GLY A 31 -5.28 -5.87 2.64
C GLY A 31 -6.44 -6.63 2.01
N GLY A 32 -6.72 -6.32 0.74
CA GLY A 32 -7.78 -6.97 -0.05
C GLY A 32 -7.30 -8.14 -0.92
N TYR A 33 -6.03 -8.51 -0.85
CA TYR A 33 -5.42 -9.50 -1.75
C TYR A 33 -5.62 -10.94 -1.24
N GLN A 34 -5.64 -11.88 -2.18
CA GLN A 34 -5.89 -13.30 -1.93
C GLN A 34 -4.75 -14.18 -2.41
N VAL A 35 -4.81 -15.47 -2.05
CA VAL A 35 -3.87 -16.48 -2.55
C VAL A 35 -3.93 -16.53 -4.07
N GLY A 36 -2.76 -16.45 -4.71
CA GLY A 36 -2.58 -16.41 -6.15
C GLY A 36 -2.27 -15.01 -6.69
N ASP A 37 -2.55 -13.96 -5.91
CA ASP A 37 -2.34 -12.58 -6.37
C ASP A 37 -0.86 -12.22 -6.34
N SER A 38 -0.40 -11.55 -7.40
CA SER A 38 0.89 -10.87 -7.42
C SER A 38 0.78 -9.56 -6.67
N VAL A 39 1.68 -9.32 -5.73
CA VAL A 39 1.68 -8.12 -4.89
C VAL A 39 3.08 -7.54 -4.75
N ARG A 40 3.16 -6.21 -4.59
CA ARG A 40 4.35 -5.51 -4.12
C ARG A 40 4.19 -5.24 -2.62
N VAL A 41 5.17 -5.66 -1.83
CA VAL A 41 5.16 -5.50 -0.38
C VAL A 41 6.33 -4.62 0.03
N VAL A 42 6.03 -3.57 0.80
CA VAL A 42 7.02 -2.69 1.41
C VAL A 42 6.85 -2.71 2.92
N GLY A 43 7.93 -2.90 3.68
CA GLY A 43 7.87 -2.91 5.14
C GLY A 43 9.19 -3.31 5.80
N PHE A 44 9.12 -3.85 7.02
CA PHE A 44 10.30 -4.25 7.79
C PHE A 44 10.34 -5.76 8.06
N VAL A 45 11.39 -6.42 7.56
CA VAL A 45 11.67 -7.83 7.82
C VAL A 45 12.21 -8.01 9.24
N ASN A 46 11.59 -8.95 9.95
CA ASN A 46 11.98 -9.46 11.25
C ASN A 46 12.13 -10.99 11.18
N PRO A 47 13.36 -11.53 11.17
CA PRO A 47 13.60 -12.98 11.14
C PRO A 47 13.29 -13.68 12.47
N ASP A 48 13.31 -12.96 13.60
CA ASP A 48 13.10 -13.51 14.94
C ASP A 48 11.63 -13.39 15.40
N CYS A 49 10.69 -13.24 14.47
CA CYS A 49 9.29 -13.09 14.79
C CYS A 49 8.68 -14.42 15.27
N LEU A 50 7.83 -14.36 16.30
CA LEU A 50 7.03 -15.50 16.72
C LEU A 50 5.69 -15.48 15.95
N THR A 51 5.44 -16.53 15.17
CA THR A 51 4.18 -16.73 14.46
C THR A 51 3.71 -18.17 14.60
N ILE A 52 2.40 -18.38 14.47
CA ILE A 52 1.79 -19.72 14.40
C ILE A 52 2.08 -20.40 13.06
N CYS A 53 2.40 -19.62 12.03
CA CYS A 53 2.56 -20.12 10.68
C CYS A 53 3.84 -20.93 10.55
N GLN A 54 3.71 -22.24 10.38
CA GLN A 54 4.81 -23.12 9.98
C GLN A 54 5.14 -22.84 8.50
N ASP A 55 6.41 -22.93 8.12
CA ASP A 55 6.95 -22.68 6.76
C ASP A 55 7.17 -21.21 6.34
N VAL A 56 7.56 -20.34 7.29
CA VAL A 56 8.04 -18.98 6.97
C VAL A 56 9.47 -18.77 7.43
N ASP A 57 10.23 -18.01 6.65
CA ASP A 57 11.62 -17.66 6.95
C ASP A 57 11.72 -16.42 7.85
N ALA A 58 10.77 -15.48 7.70
CA ALA A 58 10.70 -14.25 8.49
C ALA A 58 9.28 -13.64 8.45
N CYS A 59 9.04 -12.60 9.25
CA CYS A 59 7.81 -11.80 9.16
C CYS A 59 8.11 -10.40 8.64
N ILE A 60 7.13 -9.79 7.97
CA ILE A 60 7.17 -8.39 7.58
C ILE A 60 6.19 -7.61 8.46
N SER A 61 6.72 -6.68 9.25
CA SER A 61 5.94 -5.78 10.12
C SER A 61 5.78 -4.41 9.45
N GLY A 62 4.66 -3.73 9.74
CA GLY A 62 4.35 -2.43 9.13
C GLY A 62 4.25 -2.52 7.60
N ALA A 63 3.83 -3.69 7.09
CA ALA A 63 3.76 -3.94 5.67
C ALA A 63 2.65 -3.11 5.02
N THR A 64 2.94 -2.51 3.89
CA THR A 64 1.95 -1.99 2.96
C THR A 64 1.99 -2.84 1.69
N VAL A 65 0.82 -3.28 1.25
CA VAL A 65 0.65 -4.14 0.07
C VAL A 65 0.07 -3.30 -1.05
N TYR A 66 0.73 -3.32 -2.20
CA TYR A 66 0.35 -2.58 -3.40
C TYR A 66 0.09 -3.53 -4.57
N ASP A 67 -0.77 -3.05 -5.47
CA ASP A 67 -1.00 -3.68 -6.76
C ASP A 67 0.22 -3.42 -7.67
N PRO A 68 0.92 -4.46 -8.14
CA PRO A 68 2.10 -4.29 -8.98
C PRO A 68 1.78 -3.75 -10.37
N ASP A 69 0.53 -3.86 -10.85
CA ASP A 69 0.11 -3.26 -12.13
C ASP A 69 -0.03 -1.74 -11.99
N VAL A 70 -0.42 -1.26 -10.80
CA VAL A 70 -0.51 0.17 -10.50
C VAL A 70 0.84 0.73 -10.06
N LEU A 71 1.57 0.00 -9.23
CA LEU A 71 2.83 0.42 -8.63
C LEU A 71 3.90 -0.67 -8.74
N PRO A 72 4.54 -0.80 -9.92
CA PRO A 72 5.49 -1.88 -10.21
C PRO A 72 6.73 -1.82 -9.32
N CYS A 73 7.31 -2.96 -8.97
CA CYS A 73 8.57 -2.98 -8.23
C CYS A 73 9.71 -2.28 -8.95
N GLY A 74 10.63 -1.70 -8.16
CA GLY A 74 11.74 -0.89 -8.67
C GLY A 74 11.32 0.52 -9.10
N THR A 75 10.04 0.86 -9.08
CA THR A 75 9.59 2.25 -9.21
C THR A 75 9.60 2.93 -7.84
N PRO A 76 9.96 4.23 -7.76
CA PRO A 76 9.89 4.95 -6.49
C PRO A 76 8.45 4.93 -5.96
N LEU A 77 8.31 4.67 -4.66
CA LEU A 77 7.01 4.79 -4.02
C LEU A 77 6.59 6.26 -4.06
N PRO A 78 5.34 6.57 -4.46
CA PRO A 78 4.82 7.91 -4.29
C PRO A 78 4.81 8.26 -2.81
N ASP A 79 5.40 9.39 -2.47
CA ASP A 79 5.17 10.02 -1.19
C ASP A 79 3.70 10.40 -1.17
N PHE A 80 2.88 9.61 -0.48
CA PHE A 80 1.53 9.99 -0.15
C PHE A 80 1.60 10.74 1.19
N PRO A 81 1.79 12.07 1.21
CA PRO A 81 1.39 12.82 2.39
C PRO A 81 -0.10 12.53 2.57
N GLY A 82 -0.51 12.16 3.78
CA GLY A 82 -1.86 11.70 4.11
C GLY A 82 -3.00 12.72 3.91
N ASP A 83 -2.86 13.66 2.98
CA ASP A 83 -3.66 14.87 2.79
C ASP A 83 -4.19 15.05 1.36
N LEU A 84 -4.17 14.02 0.50
CA LEU A 84 -4.81 14.14 -0.83
C LEU A 84 -6.32 14.43 -0.73
N CYS A 85 -6.99 13.95 0.33
CA CYS A 85 -8.37 14.31 0.63
C CYS A 85 -8.51 15.79 1.05
N THR A 86 -7.55 16.33 1.81
CA THR A 86 -7.51 17.73 2.25
C THR A 86 -7.20 18.67 1.09
N ALA A 87 -6.29 18.27 0.19
CA ALA A 87 -5.92 19.04 -0.99
C ALA A 87 -7.08 19.17 -1.99
N ALA A 88 -7.85 18.11 -2.21
CA ALA A 88 -9.05 18.15 -3.06
C ALA A 88 -10.13 19.07 -2.48
N ALA A 89 -10.31 19.11 -1.15
CA ALA A 89 -11.26 20.01 -0.49
C ALA A 89 -10.89 21.50 -0.68
N GLY A 90 -9.60 21.84 -0.61
CA GLY A 90 -9.12 23.22 -0.82
C GLY A 90 -9.35 23.72 -2.25
N ALA A 91 -9.13 22.87 -3.25
CA ALA A 91 -9.38 23.22 -4.65
C ALA A 91 -10.86 23.52 -4.92
N LEU A 92 -11.78 22.74 -4.35
CA LEU A 92 -13.22 22.96 -4.51
C LEU A 92 -13.70 24.25 -3.81
N ALA A 93 -13.18 24.56 -2.62
CA ALA A 93 -13.55 25.78 -1.89
C ALA A 93 -13.19 27.06 -2.67
N SER A 94 -12.03 27.10 -3.30
CA SER A 94 -11.59 28.24 -4.11
C SER A 94 -12.40 28.41 -5.40
N ALA A 95 -12.80 27.32 -6.05
CA ALA A 95 -13.66 27.35 -7.23
C ALA A 95 -15.06 27.92 -6.92
N ILE A 96 -15.65 27.55 -5.77
CA ILE A 96 -16.95 28.09 -5.33
C ILE A 96 -16.84 29.59 -5.00
N ALA A 97 -15.79 30.00 -4.28
CA ALA A 97 -15.57 31.40 -3.94
C ALA A 97 -15.37 32.28 -5.19
N ALA A 98 -14.58 31.81 -6.16
CA ALA A 98 -14.39 32.50 -7.43
C ALA A 98 -15.71 32.59 -8.24
N GLY A 99 -16.46 31.48 -8.33
CA GLY A 99 -17.76 31.44 -9.02
C GLY A 99 -18.79 32.43 -8.42
N LEU A 100 -18.87 32.50 -7.09
CA LEU A 100 -19.75 33.45 -6.39
C LEU A 100 -19.29 34.90 -6.57
N TYR A 101 -17.99 35.16 -6.61
CA TYR A 101 -17.46 36.50 -6.85
C TYR A 101 -17.74 37.00 -8.27
N PHE A 102 -17.56 36.15 -9.28
CA PHE A 102 -17.82 36.51 -10.68
C PHE A 102 -19.32 36.70 -10.99
N THR A 103 -20.19 35.90 -10.37
CA THR A 103 -21.64 36.08 -10.52
C THR A 103 -22.14 37.35 -9.82
N ARG A 104 -21.58 37.70 -8.65
CA ARG A 104 -21.92 38.94 -7.93
C ARG A 104 -21.47 40.22 -8.65
N ARG A 105 -20.37 40.18 -9.40
CA ARG A 105 -19.88 41.34 -10.19
C ARG A 105 -20.67 41.62 -11.47
N ARG A 106 -21.54 40.72 -11.92
CA ARG A 106 -22.32 40.88 -13.16
C ARG A 106 -23.66 41.62 -12.97
N GLN A 107 -24.02 42.01 -11.75
CA GLN A 107 -25.30 42.67 -11.43
C GLN A 107 -25.18 44.18 -11.09
N VAL A 108 -24.18 44.88 -11.63
CA VAL A 108 -24.09 46.36 -11.59
C VAL A 108 -24.05 46.93 -13.00
#